data_AF-A0A3S0ERC6-F1
#
_entry.id   AF-A0A3S0ERC6-F1
#
_cell.length_a   1.000
_cell.length_b   1.000
_cell.length_c   1.000
_cell.angle_alpha   90.00
_cell.angle_beta   90.00
_cell.angle_gamma   90.00
#
_symmetry.space_group_name_H-M   'P 1'
#
loop_
_entity.id
_entity.type
_entity.pdbx_description
1 polymer ?
#
loop_
_entity_poly.entity_id
_entity_poly.type
_entity_poly.pdbx_seq_one_letter_code
_entity_poly.pdbx_strand_id
1 'polypeptide(L)'
;MAIGLLFAVSYRFRAPVRRFEAKKMKIMQAYKKLGGFPLVLCSLALLAGAANGAQLSDVLLGELARLRSTAGQPYVICKNQTYALCATATSFVYQEVAYAKCQVKRGDSISAPPLYYPPGTKVQKNICDYNAEGAGNGYMVSTYSLPSSILKDNPAANQALYTCPGGSTAGYAQCDGGTCFTSTVGKSFPGVGQLKNDEIMCSCPITQASASSAPFGFQFVGPYPCQQEAFKFCSQNVQNGSIIPVGAPPGAGRYLTIQLTGKNATLNECFMN
;
A
#
# COMPACT_ATOMS: atom_id res chain seq x y z
N MET A 1 47.07 -8.56 22.96
CA MET A 1 47.67 -7.23 23.18
C MET A 1 47.52 -6.41 21.91
N ALA A 2 47.15 -5.14 22.07
CA ALA A 2 46.41 -4.32 21.12
C ALA A 2 47.14 -3.93 19.83
N ILE A 3 46.38 -3.86 18.72
CA ILE A 3 46.70 -3.06 17.54
C ILE A 3 45.70 -1.89 17.53
N GLY A 4 46.21 -0.69 17.72
CA GLY A 4 45.48 0.55 17.51
C GLY A 4 45.89 1.18 16.19
N LEU A 5 44.90 1.62 15.40
CA LEU A 5 45.00 2.80 14.55
C LEU A 5 43.60 3.16 14.05
N LEU A 6 43.09 4.25 14.62
CA LEU A 6 41.88 4.97 14.24
C LEU A 6 42.11 5.71 12.91
N PHE A 7 41.21 5.55 11.95
CA PHE A 7 40.94 6.57 10.95
C PHE A 7 39.45 6.91 10.97
N ALA A 8 39.15 8.07 11.57
CA ALA A 8 37.86 8.73 11.46
C ALA A 8 37.86 9.60 10.21
N VAL A 9 37.00 9.30 9.24
CA VAL A 9 36.73 10.19 8.11
C VAL A 9 35.48 11.00 8.43
N SER A 10 35.70 12.27 8.78
CA SER A 10 34.65 13.27 8.97
C SER A 10 34.28 13.88 7.61
N TYR A 11 33.08 13.62 7.11
CA TYR A 11 32.51 14.38 5.98
C TYR A 11 31.68 15.56 6.51
N ARG A 12 32.26 16.76 6.46
CA ARG A 12 31.54 18.04 6.60
C ARG A 12 30.93 18.41 5.24
N PHE A 13 29.61 18.38 5.12
CA PHE A 13 28.91 19.06 4.02
C PHE A 13 28.63 20.52 4.40
N ARG A 14 29.30 21.45 3.70
CA ARG A 14 28.99 22.89 3.68
C ARG A 14 27.75 23.11 2.81
N ALA A 15 26.71 23.73 3.37
CA ALA A 15 25.59 24.29 2.60
C ALA A 15 25.98 25.64 1.97
N PRO A 16 25.46 25.96 0.77
CA PRO A 16 24.98 27.32 0.53
C PRO A 16 23.70 27.33 -0.34
N VAL A 17 22.53 27.56 0.27
CA VAL A 17 21.33 27.94 -0.49
C VAL A 17 20.63 29.11 0.20
N ARG A 18 21.27 30.29 0.15
CA ARG A 18 20.63 31.59 0.39
C ARG A 18 20.87 32.48 -0.82
N ARG A 19 20.20 32.21 -1.94
CA ARG A 19 20.10 33.15 -3.07
C ARG A 19 18.93 32.91 -4.06
N PHE A 20 18.09 31.91 -3.84
CA PHE A 20 16.98 31.58 -4.76
C PHE A 20 15.64 32.26 -4.43
N GLU A 21 15.46 32.80 -3.23
CA GLU A 21 14.17 33.35 -2.77
C GLU A 21 13.85 34.78 -3.27
N ALA A 22 14.83 35.53 -3.78
CA ALA A 22 14.58 36.91 -4.22
C ALA A 22 14.05 37.05 -5.67
N LYS A 23 14.18 36.01 -6.51
CA LYS A 23 13.74 36.06 -7.92
C LYS A 23 12.31 35.55 -8.15
N LYS A 24 11.74 34.77 -7.22
CA LYS A 24 10.36 34.22 -7.35
C LYS A 24 9.26 35.25 -7.12
N MET A 25 9.51 36.31 -6.34
CA MET A 25 8.47 37.33 -6.07
C MET A 25 8.21 38.31 -7.22
N LYS A 26 9.17 38.53 -8.13
CA LYS A 26 8.95 39.45 -9.27
C LYS A 26 8.20 38.81 -10.46
N ILE A 27 8.21 37.49 -10.59
CA ILE A 27 7.52 36.77 -11.69
C ILE A 27 6.04 36.53 -11.36
N MET A 28 5.68 36.34 -10.08
CA MET A 28 4.28 36.17 -9.68
C MET A 28 3.45 37.47 -9.68
N GLN A 29 4.10 38.65 -9.59
CA GLN A 29 3.39 39.93 -9.72
C GLN A 29 3.11 40.35 -11.19
N ALA A 30 3.77 39.74 -12.17
CA ALA A 30 3.48 39.95 -13.59
C ALA A 30 2.30 39.09 -14.09
N TYR A 31 2.10 37.89 -13.53
CA TYR A 31 1.03 36.98 -13.91
C TYR A 31 -0.37 37.40 -13.42
N LYS A 32 -0.47 38.32 -12.45
CA LYS A 32 -1.75 38.82 -11.94
C LYS A 32 -2.34 39.99 -12.74
N LYS A 33 -1.58 40.54 -13.70
CA LYS A 33 -1.97 41.72 -14.52
C LYS A 33 -2.36 41.42 -15.96
N LEU A 34 -2.26 40.18 -16.42
CA LEU A 34 -2.72 39.76 -17.74
C LEU A 34 -3.73 38.63 -17.58
N GLY A 35 -5.01 38.99 -17.48
CA GLY A 35 -6.09 38.03 -17.56
C GLY A 35 -6.00 37.23 -18.86
N GLY A 36 -6.05 35.90 -18.77
CA GLY A 36 -5.79 35.03 -19.91
C GLY A 36 -6.27 33.59 -19.72
N PHE A 37 -7.58 33.41 -19.58
CA PHE A 37 -8.31 32.32 -20.24
C PHE A 37 -8.52 32.76 -21.71
N PRO A 38 -8.53 31.92 -22.77
CA PRO A 38 -8.29 30.47 -22.91
C PRO A 38 -7.26 30.11 -24.02
N LEU A 39 -6.49 29.01 -23.90
CA LEU A 39 -5.69 28.51 -25.04
C LEU A 39 -5.46 26.98 -25.07
N VAL A 40 -6.18 26.21 -24.25
CA VAL A 40 -6.04 24.74 -24.20
C VAL A 40 -7.10 24.00 -25.03
N LEU A 41 -8.13 24.69 -25.53
CA LEU A 41 -9.20 24.07 -26.32
C LEU A 41 -8.89 23.86 -27.81
N CYS A 42 -7.77 24.38 -28.34
CA CYS A 42 -7.51 24.35 -29.79
C CYS A 42 -6.60 23.20 -30.27
N SER A 43 -5.98 22.42 -29.38
CA SER A 43 -5.01 21.38 -29.80
C SER A 43 -5.57 19.96 -29.90
N LEU A 44 -6.83 19.72 -29.54
CA LEU A 44 -7.47 18.39 -29.64
C LEU A 44 -8.35 18.21 -30.88
N ALA A 45 -8.54 19.26 -31.69
CA ALA A 45 -9.36 19.19 -32.91
C ALA A 45 -8.58 18.65 -34.14
N LEU A 46 -7.26 18.49 -34.06
CA LEU A 46 -6.41 18.16 -35.23
C LEU A 46 -6.08 16.66 -35.40
N LEU A 47 -6.63 15.77 -34.56
CA LEU A 47 -6.50 14.31 -34.73
C LEU A 47 -7.85 13.58 -34.93
N ALA A 48 -8.95 14.30 -35.03
CA ALA A 48 -10.26 13.73 -35.38
C ALA A 48 -10.43 13.55 -36.90
N GLY A 49 -9.44 12.93 -37.54
CA GLY A 49 -9.58 12.38 -38.88
C GLY A 49 -10.12 10.97 -38.77
N ALA A 50 -11.44 10.82 -38.95
CA ALA A 50 -12.15 9.54 -39.12
C ALA A 50 -12.21 8.57 -37.90
N ALA A 51 -12.91 8.97 -36.83
CA ALA A 51 -13.60 8.02 -35.95
C ALA A 51 -14.78 8.73 -35.25
N ASN A 52 -15.91 8.03 -35.14
CA ASN A 52 -17.22 8.54 -34.69
C ASN A 52 -17.15 9.43 -33.43
N GLY A 53 -17.60 10.68 -33.55
CA GLY A 53 -17.51 11.72 -32.52
C GLY A 53 -18.23 11.43 -31.19
N ALA A 54 -19.00 10.35 -31.09
CA ALA A 54 -19.64 9.91 -29.84
C ALA A 54 -18.69 9.11 -28.92
N GLN A 55 -17.68 8.42 -29.46
CA GLN A 55 -16.76 7.59 -28.65
C GLN A 55 -15.65 8.42 -27.98
N LEU A 56 -15.21 9.52 -28.60
CA LEU A 56 -14.14 10.35 -28.05
C LEU A 56 -14.59 11.16 -26.82
N SER A 57 -15.85 11.60 -26.77
CA SER A 57 -16.38 12.36 -25.63
C SER A 57 -16.51 11.50 -24.39
N ASP A 58 -16.96 10.25 -24.54
CA ASP A 58 -17.15 9.33 -23.41
C ASP A 58 -15.83 8.86 -22.82
N VAL A 59 -14.81 8.64 -23.65
CA VAL A 59 -13.44 8.32 -23.18
C VAL A 59 -12.86 9.51 -22.43
N LEU A 60 -12.98 10.73 -22.97
CA LEU A 60 -12.43 11.93 -22.34
C LEU A 60 -13.19 12.31 -21.04
N LEU A 61 -14.52 12.16 -21.03
CA LEU A 61 -15.36 12.34 -19.83
C LEU A 61 -15.09 11.27 -18.79
N GLY A 62 -14.87 10.02 -19.19
CA GLY A 62 -14.48 8.93 -18.30
C GLY A 62 -13.11 9.17 -17.66
N GLU A 63 -12.17 9.75 -18.41
CA GLU A 63 -10.83 10.07 -17.93
C GLU A 63 -10.81 11.33 -17.04
N LEU A 64 -11.61 12.35 -17.37
CA LEU A 64 -11.84 13.53 -16.52
C LEU A 64 -12.61 13.19 -15.23
N ALA A 65 -13.56 12.25 -15.27
CA ALA A 65 -14.26 11.75 -14.10
C ALA A 65 -13.33 10.91 -13.21
N ARG A 66 -12.44 10.10 -13.79
CA ARG A 66 -11.36 9.41 -13.06
C ARG A 66 -10.42 10.40 -12.39
N LEU A 67 -9.93 11.41 -13.11
CA LEU A 67 -9.03 12.44 -12.56
C LEU A 67 -9.68 13.28 -11.45
N ARG A 68 -10.99 13.57 -11.54
CA ARG A 68 -11.76 14.25 -10.47
C ARG A 68 -12.08 13.34 -9.28
N SER A 69 -12.20 12.04 -9.49
CA SER A 69 -12.46 11.05 -8.43
C SER A 69 -11.22 10.75 -7.58
N THR A 70 -10.02 10.89 -8.12
CA THR A 70 -8.76 10.50 -7.44
C THR A 70 -8.01 11.67 -6.82
N ALA A 71 -8.24 12.91 -7.28
CA ALA A 71 -7.60 14.09 -6.72
C ALA A 71 -8.15 14.43 -5.32
N GLY A 72 -7.46 13.96 -4.28
CA GLY A 72 -7.74 14.31 -2.88
C GLY A 72 -8.31 13.19 -2.01
N GLN A 73 -8.52 11.99 -2.55
CA GLN A 73 -8.93 10.83 -1.74
C GLN A 73 -7.71 10.23 -1.02
N PRO A 74 -7.86 9.75 0.24
CA PRO A 74 -6.77 9.13 0.99
C PRO A 74 -6.48 7.69 0.56
N TYR A 75 -6.94 7.28 -0.62
CA TYR A 75 -6.80 5.93 -1.18
C TYR A 75 -6.91 5.93 -2.72
N VAL A 76 -6.51 4.82 -3.34
CA VAL A 76 -6.79 4.51 -4.76
C VAL A 76 -7.50 3.16 -4.88
N ILE A 77 -8.51 3.08 -5.75
CA ILE A 77 -9.20 1.82 -6.07
C ILE A 77 -8.74 1.33 -7.44
N CYS A 78 -8.16 0.14 -7.48
CA CYS A 78 -7.80 -0.57 -8.70
C CYS A 78 -8.96 -1.45 -9.14
N LYS A 79 -9.38 -1.33 -10.40
CA LYS A 79 -10.56 -2.00 -10.93
C LYS A 79 -10.19 -3.21 -11.77
N ASN A 80 -10.76 -4.38 -11.45
CA ASN A 80 -10.60 -5.63 -12.19
C ASN A 80 -9.14 -5.96 -12.58
N GLN A 81 -8.23 -5.91 -11.61
CA GLN A 81 -6.82 -6.28 -11.80
C GLN A 81 -6.50 -7.56 -11.04
N THR A 82 -5.42 -8.24 -11.44
CA THR A 82 -4.80 -9.29 -10.60
C THR A 82 -3.94 -8.60 -9.55
N TYR A 83 -4.04 -9.00 -8.28
CA TYR A 83 -3.29 -8.41 -7.18
C TYR A 83 -2.96 -9.48 -6.13
N ALA A 84 -2.05 -9.15 -5.21
CA ALA A 84 -1.76 -10.00 -4.05
C ALA A 84 -2.60 -9.55 -2.84
N LEU A 85 -3.36 -10.46 -2.24
CA LEU A 85 -4.06 -10.24 -0.98
C LEU A 85 -3.22 -10.77 0.18
N CYS A 86 -2.55 -9.86 0.89
CA CYS A 86 -1.70 -10.20 2.03
C CYS A 86 -2.39 -10.09 3.40
N ALA A 87 -3.62 -9.58 3.48
CA ALA A 87 -4.26 -9.21 4.75
C ALA A 87 -4.40 -10.37 5.75
N THR A 88 -4.40 -11.62 5.29
CA THR A 88 -4.49 -12.84 6.12
C THR A 88 -3.16 -13.56 6.29
N ALA A 89 -2.08 -13.01 5.75
CA ALA A 89 -0.78 -13.65 5.70
C ALA A 89 -0.02 -13.52 7.02
N THR A 90 0.87 -14.48 7.25
CA THR A 90 2.02 -14.33 8.14
C THR A 90 3.26 -14.11 7.29
N SER A 91 4.25 -13.45 7.88
CA SER A 91 5.45 -13.01 7.19
C SER A 91 6.70 -13.45 7.93
N PHE A 92 7.70 -13.88 7.19
CA PHE A 92 9.04 -14.18 7.71
C PHE A 92 9.94 -12.96 7.55
N VAL A 93 10.61 -12.56 8.63
CA VAL A 93 11.53 -11.41 8.62
C VAL A 93 12.92 -11.85 8.20
N TYR A 94 13.46 -11.23 7.15
CA TYR A 94 14.85 -11.39 6.75
C TYR A 94 15.45 -10.02 6.40
N GLN A 95 16.53 -9.64 7.09
CA GLN A 95 17.22 -8.36 6.91
C GLN A 95 16.25 -7.17 6.88
N GLU A 96 15.42 -7.04 7.92
CA GLU A 96 14.45 -5.93 8.11
C GLU A 96 13.31 -5.87 7.08
N VAL A 97 13.22 -6.83 6.16
CA VAL A 97 12.10 -6.99 5.23
C VAL A 97 11.23 -8.15 5.68
N ALA A 98 9.92 -7.94 5.71
CA ALA A 98 8.96 -9.01 5.96
C ALA A 98 8.50 -9.62 4.63
N TYR A 99 8.75 -10.92 4.45
CA TYR A 99 8.31 -11.68 3.29
C TYR A 99 7.00 -12.38 3.62
N ALA A 100 5.90 -11.86 3.07
CA ALA A 100 4.54 -12.34 3.31
C ALA A 100 4.10 -13.33 2.23
N LYS A 101 3.47 -14.44 2.67
CA LYS A 101 2.83 -15.39 1.78
C LYS A 101 1.39 -14.97 1.48
N CYS A 102 1.16 -14.39 0.32
CA CYS A 102 -0.09 -13.74 -0.04
C CYS A 102 -0.87 -14.54 -1.09
N GLN A 103 -2.19 -14.35 -1.15
CA GLN A 103 -3.03 -15.01 -2.14
C GLN A 103 -3.11 -14.18 -3.41
N VAL A 104 -2.94 -14.79 -4.57
CA VAL A 104 -3.20 -14.16 -5.87
C VAL A 104 -4.71 -14.08 -6.07
N LYS A 105 -5.23 -12.87 -6.21
CA LYS A 105 -6.66 -12.59 -6.43
C LYS A 105 -6.86 -11.79 -7.72
N ARG A 106 -8.09 -11.81 -8.22
CA ARG A 106 -8.54 -10.96 -9.32
C ARG A 106 -9.82 -10.25 -8.92
N GLY A 107 -9.90 -8.95 -9.22
CA GLY A 107 -11.09 -8.16 -8.97
C GLY A 107 -10.74 -6.72 -8.63
N ASP A 108 -11.65 -6.07 -7.91
CA ASP A 108 -11.40 -4.73 -7.37
C ASP A 108 -10.60 -4.83 -6.08
N SER A 109 -9.67 -3.90 -5.91
CA SER A 109 -8.85 -3.77 -4.71
C SER A 109 -8.60 -2.30 -4.39
N ILE A 110 -8.21 -2.00 -3.16
CA ILE A 110 -7.96 -0.65 -2.67
C ILE A 110 -6.60 -0.56 -1.98
N SER A 111 -5.96 0.60 -2.07
CA SER A 111 -4.70 0.88 -1.39
C SER A 111 -4.76 2.23 -0.67
N ALA A 112 -4.23 2.27 0.56
CA ALA A 112 -4.08 3.46 1.38
C ALA A 112 -2.73 3.43 2.15
N PRO A 113 -1.88 4.45 2.00
CA PRO A 113 -2.12 5.71 1.29
C PRO A 113 -2.14 5.54 -0.23
N PRO A 114 -2.61 6.56 -0.98
CA PRO A 114 -2.57 6.50 -2.44
C PRO A 114 -1.11 6.59 -2.90
N LEU A 115 -0.50 5.44 -3.22
CA LEU A 115 0.91 5.38 -3.61
C LEU A 115 1.09 5.88 -5.05
N TYR A 116 2.00 6.83 -5.25
CA TYR A 116 2.22 7.51 -6.53
C TYR A 116 3.69 7.51 -6.98
N TYR A 117 3.92 7.47 -8.29
CA TYR A 117 5.25 7.49 -8.94
C TYR A 117 5.20 8.01 -10.39
N PRO A 118 6.34 8.34 -11.02
CA PRO A 118 7.54 8.84 -10.35
C PRO A 118 7.28 10.23 -9.72
N PRO A 119 8.05 10.64 -8.69
CA PRO A 119 7.87 11.95 -8.07
C PRO A 119 8.20 13.09 -9.05
N GLY A 120 7.42 14.17 -9.02
CA GLY A 120 7.74 15.43 -9.71
C GLY A 120 7.44 15.47 -11.22
N THR A 121 6.74 14.49 -11.78
CA THR A 121 6.31 14.50 -13.19
C THR A 121 4.95 15.15 -13.40
N LYS A 122 4.70 15.60 -14.64
CA LYS A 122 3.38 16.15 -15.05
C LYS A 122 2.28 15.09 -15.10
N VAL A 123 2.66 13.82 -15.28
CA VAL A 123 1.76 12.65 -15.23
C VAL A 123 2.19 11.82 -14.04
N GLN A 124 1.36 11.80 -13.01
CA GLN A 124 1.57 11.02 -11.80
C GLN A 124 0.83 9.69 -11.96
N LYS A 125 1.58 8.59 -12.00
CA LYS A 125 1.04 7.22 -11.96
C LYS A 125 0.80 6.79 -10.53
N ASN A 126 -0.10 5.86 -10.31
CA ASN A 126 -0.44 5.33 -8.99
C ASN A 126 -0.24 3.82 -8.92
N ILE A 127 -0.48 3.23 -7.75
CA ILE A 127 -0.34 1.79 -7.51
C ILE A 127 -1.08 0.89 -8.52
N CYS A 128 -2.21 1.33 -9.08
CA CYS A 128 -2.95 0.56 -10.07
C CYS A 128 -2.23 0.55 -11.43
N ASP A 129 -1.55 1.63 -11.78
CA ASP A 129 -0.67 1.68 -12.96
C ASP A 129 0.55 0.79 -12.73
N TYR A 130 1.14 0.84 -11.53
CA TYR A 130 2.28 0.00 -11.15
C TYR A 130 1.95 -1.48 -11.25
N ASN A 131 0.79 -1.88 -10.73
CA ASN A 131 0.33 -3.25 -10.79
C ASN A 131 -0.05 -3.69 -12.23
N ALA A 132 -0.62 -2.79 -13.04
CA ALA A 132 -0.92 -3.06 -14.44
C ALA A 132 0.35 -3.30 -15.27
N GLU A 133 1.39 -2.49 -15.06
CA GLU A 133 2.71 -2.67 -15.67
C GLU A 133 3.36 -3.99 -15.21
N GLY A 134 3.13 -4.41 -13.98
CA GLY A 134 3.66 -5.65 -13.42
C GLY A 134 3.19 -6.92 -14.14
N ALA A 135 1.96 -6.93 -14.66
CA ALA A 135 1.38 -8.10 -15.33
C ALA A 135 2.24 -8.61 -16.51
N GLY A 136 2.85 -7.70 -17.27
CA GLY A 136 3.77 -8.04 -18.37
C GLY A 136 5.23 -8.21 -17.93
N ASN A 137 5.59 -7.77 -16.73
CA ASN A 137 6.97 -7.68 -16.24
C ASN A 137 7.29 -8.68 -15.11
N GLY A 138 6.38 -9.59 -14.78
CA GLY A 138 6.63 -10.66 -13.81
C GLY A 138 6.56 -10.22 -12.34
N TYR A 139 5.80 -9.16 -12.05
CA TYR A 139 5.50 -8.77 -10.68
C TYR A 139 4.02 -8.41 -10.51
N MET A 140 3.58 -8.39 -9.27
CA MET A 140 2.28 -7.86 -8.86
C MET A 140 2.46 -7.09 -7.57
N VAL A 141 1.45 -6.33 -7.20
CA VAL A 141 1.47 -5.55 -5.97
C VAL A 141 0.38 -6.02 -5.04
N SER A 142 0.70 -5.99 -3.75
CA SER A 142 -0.27 -6.26 -2.72
C SER A 142 -1.16 -5.05 -2.48
N THR A 143 -2.45 -5.28 -2.52
CA THR A 143 -3.51 -4.31 -2.26
C THR A 143 -4.58 -4.97 -1.41
N TYR A 144 -5.45 -4.16 -0.81
CA TYR A 144 -6.46 -4.65 0.10
C TYR A 144 -7.76 -5.02 -0.61
N SER A 145 -8.35 -6.12 -0.18
CA SER A 145 -9.77 -6.42 -0.27
C SER A 145 -10.16 -7.18 0.99
N LEU A 146 -11.45 -7.15 1.35
CA LEU A 146 -11.90 -7.84 2.55
C LEU A 146 -11.74 -9.36 2.39
N PRO A 147 -10.95 -10.05 3.23
CA PRO A 147 -10.83 -11.50 3.15
C PRO A 147 -12.15 -12.16 3.57
N SER A 148 -12.64 -13.10 2.77
CA SER A 148 -13.87 -13.83 3.12
C SER A 148 -13.72 -14.70 4.36
N SER A 149 -12.49 -15.08 4.74
CA SER A 149 -12.20 -15.91 5.90
C SER A 149 -12.46 -15.24 7.25
N ILE A 150 -12.68 -13.91 7.27
CA ILE A 150 -13.01 -13.16 8.50
C ILE A 150 -14.48 -12.69 8.56
N LEU A 151 -15.26 -12.99 7.52
CA LEU A 151 -16.68 -12.61 7.44
C LEU A 151 -17.53 -13.47 8.36
N LYS A 152 -18.34 -12.85 9.22
CA LYS A 152 -19.19 -13.58 10.18
C LYS A 152 -20.32 -14.36 9.52
N ASP A 153 -20.82 -13.86 8.40
CA ASP A 153 -21.87 -14.48 7.58
C ASP A 153 -21.33 -15.57 6.65
N ASN A 154 -20.01 -15.74 6.55
CA ASN A 154 -19.40 -16.83 5.81
C ASN A 154 -19.27 -18.09 6.70
N PRO A 155 -20.00 -19.19 6.42
CA PRO A 155 -19.92 -20.41 7.22
C PRO A 155 -18.55 -21.10 7.14
N ALA A 156 -17.74 -20.78 6.12
CA ALA A 156 -16.38 -21.28 5.98
C ALA A 156 -15.32 -20.36 6.63
N ALA A 157 -15.73 -19.28 7.30
CA ALA A 157 -14.82 -18.38 7.98
C ALA A 157 -14.13 -19.07 9.16
N ASN A 158 -12.81 -19.09 9.12
CA ASN A 158 -11.93 -19.71 10.12
C ASN A 158 -10.88 -18.73 10.65
N GLN A 159 -11.07 -17.43 10.38
CA GLN A 159 -10.19 -16.36 10.83
C GLN A 159 -10.99 -15.22 11.46
N ALA A 160 -10.30 -14.37 12.22
CA ALA A 160 -10.86 -13.19 12.87
C ALA A 160 -9.87 -12.03 12.83
N LEU A 161 -10.39 -10.81 12.98
CA LEU A 161 -9.62 -9.59 13.16
C LEU A 161 -9.25 -9.43 14.64
N TYR A 162 -7.97 -9.55 14.96
CA TYR A 162 -7.41 -9.36 16.28
C TYR A 162 -7.02 -7.90 16.47
N THR A 163 -7.38 -7.31 17.60
CA THR A 163 -6.99 -5.94 17.96
C THR A 163 -6.04 -5.97 19.14
N CYS A 164 -4.78 -5.58 18.90
CA CYS A 164 -3.82 -5.39 19.97
C CYS A 164 -4.18 -4.17 20.83
N PRO A 165 -4.02 -4.24 22.16
CA PRO A 165 -4.31 -3.13 23.06
C PRO A 165 -3.36 -1.94 22.84
N GLY A 166 -3.72 -0.78 23.38
CA GLY A 166 -2.82 0.38 23.47
C GLY A 166 -1.50 0.02 24.17
N GLY A 167 -0.42 0.68 23.77
CA GLY A 167 0.93 0.40 24.25
C GLY A 167 1.59 -0.86 23.66
N SER A 168 0.94 -1.57 22.74
CA SER A 168 1.57 -2.64 21.96
C SER A 168 2.66 -2.05 21.05
N THR A 169 3.91 -2.43 21.29
CA THR A 169 5.08 -1.94 20.55
C THR A 169 5.65 -2.94 19.55
N ALA A 170 5.03 -4.10 19.37
CA ALA A 170 5.50 -5.09 18.40
C ALA A 170 5.38 -4.57 16.95
N GLY A 171 6.27 -5.05 16.09
CA GLY A 171 6.22 -4.78 14.65
C GLY A 171 5.30 -5.73 13.89
N TYR A 172 4.69 -5.22 12.83
CA TYR A 172 3.88 -5.97 11.88
C TYR A 172 4.30 -5.66 10.44
N ALA A 173 4.01 -6.57 9.51
CA ALA A 173 4.25 -6.33 8.09
C ALA A 173 3.13 -5.44 7.54
N GLN A 174 3.49 -4.27 6.99
CA GLN A 174 2.57 -3.47 6.20
C GLN A 174 2.77 -3.89 4.74
N CYS A 175 1.78 -4.57 4.15
CA CYS A 175 1.92 -5.14 2.81
C CYS A 175 1.13 -4.39 1.74
N ASP A 176 0.29 -3.41 2.07
CA ASP A 176 -0.42 -2.64 1.06
C ASP A 176 0.57 -1.70 0.35
N GLY A 177 0.83 -1.95 -0.93
CA GLY A 177 1.97 -1.41 -1.69
C GLY A 177 3.18 -2.33 -1.81
N GLY A 178 3.19 -3.48 -1.13
CA GLY A 178 4.28 -4.46 -1.19
C GLY A 178 4.41 -5.09 -2.58
N THR A 179 5.63 -5.20 -3.10
CA THR A 179 5.91 -5.80 -4.41
C THR A 179 6.11 -7.31 -4.28
N CYS A 180 5.54 -8.08 -5.22
CA CYS A 180 5.54 -9.53 -5.22
C CYS A 180 6.02 -10.05 -6.58
N PHE A 181 6.94 -11.01 -6.61
CA PHE A 181 7.49 -11.55 -7.86
C PHE A 181 6.76 -12.82 -8.29
N THR A 182 6.24 -12.85 -9.51
CA THR A 182 5.43 -13.99 -10.01
C THR A 182 6.25 -15.27 -10.14
N SER A 183 7.58 -15.14 -10.25
CA SER A 183 8.53 -16.27 -10.25
C SER A 183 8.47 -17.11 -8.97
N THR A 184 7.90 -16.57 -7.89
CA THR A 184 7.73 -17.29 -6.62
C THR A 184 6.47 -18.16 -6.57
N VAL A 185 5.51 -17.98 -7.49
CA VAL A 185 4.24 -18.73 -7.45
C VAL A 185 4.48 -20.24 -7.55
N GLY A 186 3.84 -21.00 -6.66
CA GLY A 186 3.97 -22.46 -6.64
C GLY A 186 5.37 -22.97 -6.28
N LYS A 187 6.29 -22.10 -5.83
CA LYS A 187 7.67 -22.47 -5.48
C LYS A 187 7.85 -22.68 -3.98
N SER A 188 8.97 -23.29 -3.61
CA SER A 188 9.44 -23.27 -2.23
C SER A 188 10.26 -22.01 -1.98
N PHE A 189 9.90 -21.24 -0.95
CA PHE A 189 10.61 -20.02 -0.56
C PHE A 189 11.35 -20.23 0.77
N PRO A 190 12.63 -19.85 0.90
CA PRO A 190 13.37 -19.98 2.15
C PRO A 190 12.66 -19.33 3.35
N GLY A 191 12.56 -20.05 4.47
CA GLY A 191 11.92 -19.56 5.71
C GLY A 191 10.38 -19.64 5.72
N VAL A 192 9.73 -19.77 4.56
CA VAL A 192 8.26 -19.83 4.43
C VAL A 192 7.77 -21.19 3.94
N GLY A 193 8.59 -21.91 3.18
CA GLY A 193 8.27 -23.23 2.64
C GLY A 193 7.50 -23.18 1.32
N GLN A 194 6.73 -24.23 1.05
CA GLN A 194 6.01 -24.40 -0.21
C GLN A 194 4.84 -23.41 -0.34
N LEU A 195 4.78 -22.75 -1.49
CA LEU A 195 3.69 -21.89 -1.94
C LEU A 195 2.74 -22.70 -2.81
N LYS A 196 1.44 -22.48 -2.68
CA LYS A 196 0.43 -23.00 -3.61
C LYS A 196 0.47 -22.25 -4.94
N ASN A 197 -0.25 -22.78 -5.93
CA ASN A 197 -0.36 -22.16 -7.26
C ASN A 197 -1.09 -20.81 -7.25
N ASP A 198 -1.84 -20.52 -6.19
CA ASP A 198 -2.50 -19.24 -5.93
C ASP A 198 -1.82 -18.44 -4.81
N GLU A 199 -0.60 -18.81 -4.41
CA GLU A 199 0.18 -18.10 -3.40
C GLU A 199 1.45 -17.49 -4.02
N ILE A 200 1.82 -16.31 -3.53
CA ILE A 200 2.98 -15.54 -4.00
C ILE A 200 3.70 -14.91 -2.80
N MET A 201 5.01 -14.70 -2.93
CA MET A 201 5.78 -13.95 -1.94
C MET A 201 5.83 -12.47 -2.26
N CYS A 202 5.46 -11.67 -1.26
CA CYS A 202 5.53 -10.22 -1.30
C CYS A 202 6.55 -9.71 -0.29
N SER A 203 7.33 -8.71 -0.68
CA SER A 203 8.18 -7.96 0.24
C SER A 203 7.38 -6.82 0.85
N CYS A 204 7.31 -6.77 2.17
CA CYS A 204 6.54 -5.80 2.94
C CYS A 204 7.46 -5.05 3.90
N PRO A 205 7.38 -3.71 3.96
CA PRO A 205 8.03 -2.96 5.02
C PRO A 205 7.49 -3.39 6.40
N ILE A 206 8.36 -3.36 7.40
CA ILE A 206 7.99 -3.59 8.79
C ILE A 206 7.59 -2.26 9.40
N THR A 207 6.41 -2.20 10.00
CA THR A 207 5.92 -1.04 10.75
C THR A 207 5.90 -1.38 12.23
N GLN A 208 6.36 -0.45 13.06
CA GLN A 208 6.37 -0.59 14.51
C GLN A 208 5.95 0.73 15.14
N ALA A 209 5.18 0.66 16.23
CA ALA A 209 4.87 1.85 17.01
C ALA A 209 6.15 2.41 17.64
N SER A 210 6.38 3.71 17.51
CA SER A 210 7.59 4.37 18.00
C SER A 210 7.64 4.54 19.52
N ALA A 211 6.52 4.34 20.22
CA ALA A 211 6.45 4.48 21.67
C ALA A 211 5.40 3.56 22.31
N SER A 212 5.68 3.09 23.52
CA SER A 212 4.75 2.35 24.39
C SER A 212 3.58 3.20 24.90
N SER A 213 3.58 4.52 24.63
CA SER A 213 2.49 5.43 24.93
C SER A 213 1.46 5.55 23.80
N ALA A 214 1.59 4.75 22.73
CA ALA A 214 0.64 4.77 21.62
C ALA A 214 -0.79 4.47 22.14
N PRO A 215 -1.78 5.35 21.87
CA PRO A 215 -3.13 5.18 22.40
C PRO A 215 -3.87 3.97 21.80
N PHE A 216 -3.33 3.40 20.72
CA PHE A 216 -3.83 2.22 20.04
C PHE A 216 -2.66 1.33 19.61
N GLY A 217 -2.89 0.01 19.61
CA GLY A 217 -1.98 -0.95 19.00
C GLY A 217 -2.20 -1.05 17.49
N PHE A 218 -2.17 -2.27 16.96
CA PHE A 218 -2.48 -2.56 15.57
C PHE A 218 -3.51 -3.70 15.47
N GLN A 219 -4.05 -3.89 14.28
CA GLN A 219 -4.91 -5.01 13.95
C GLN A 219 -4.22 -5.97 12.99
N PHE A 220 -4.52 -7.26 13.14
CA PHE A 220 -4.08 -8.30 12.24
C PHE A 220 -5.11 -9.41 12.13
N VAL A 221 -5.01 -10.26 11.12
CA VAL A 221 -5.89 -11.43 10.98
C VAL A 221 -5.22 -12.67 11.61
N GLY A 222 -5.97 -13.38 12.43
CA GLY A 222 -5.54 -14.62 13.10
C GLY A 222 -6.61 -15.71 13.05
N PRO A 223 -6.38 -16.86 13.72
CA PRO A 223 -7.32 -17.98 13.74
C PRO A 223 -8.69 -17.63 14.36
N TYR A 224 -9.74 -18.34 13.96
CA TYR A 224 -11.05 -18.33 14.61
C TYR A 224 -11.57 -19.77 14.82
N PRO A 225 -12.17 -20.14 15.98
CA PRO A 225 -12.48 -19.30 17.15
C PRO A 225 -11.27 -18.59 17.79
N CYS A 226 -11.51 -17.49 18.49
CA CYS A 226 -10.43 -16.65 19.05
C CYS A 226 -9.46 -17.46 19.93
N GLN A 227 -8.16 -17.25 19.72
CA GLN A 227 -7.08 -17.91 20.47
C GLN A 227 -6.27 -16.84 21.20
N GLN A 228 -6.13 -16.97 22.52
CA GLN A 228 -5.41 -15.98 23.31
C GLN A 228 -3.92 -15.94 22.95
N GLU A 229 -3.37 -17.08 22.54
CA GLU A 229 -1.98 -17.23 22.12
C GLU A 229 -1.66 -16.40 20.86
N ALA A 230 -2.66 -16.05 20.04
CA ALA A 230 -2.45 -15.19 18.89
C ALA A 230 -2.04 -13.77 19.29
N PHE A 231 -2.46 -13.30 20.48
CA PHE A 231 -2.06 -11.98 20.99
C PHE A 231 -0.59 -11.87 21.37
N LYS A 232 0.19 -12.98 21.36
CA LYS A 232 1.65 -12.91 21.50
C LYS A 232 2.31 -11.99 20.46
N PHE A 233 1.68 -11.82 19.30
CA PHE A 233 2.16 -10.91 18.26
C PHE A 233 2.09 -9.44 18.67
N CYS A 234 1.28 -9.07 19.67
CA CYS A 234 1.17 -7.68 20.14
C CYS A 234 2.38 -7.22 20.96
N SER A 235 3.16 -8.15 21.51
CA SER A 235 4.31 -7.88 22.39
C SER A 235 5.61 -8.52 21.94
N GLN A 236 5.63 -9.20 20.78
CA GLN A 236 6.84 -9.84 20.28
C GLN A 236 7.96 -8.83 19.98
N ASN A 237 9.20 -9.24 20.25
CA ASN A 237 10.38 -8.54 19.75
C ASN A 237 10.65 -8.98 18.30
N VAL A 238 10.59 -8.04 17.35
CA VAL A 238 10.78 -8.34 15.94
C VAL A 238 12.27 -8.25 15.58
N GLN A 239 12.81 -9.37 15.14
CA GLN A 239 14.20 -9.52 14.74
C GLN A 239 14.32 -10.42 13.50
N ASN A 240 15.50 -10.51 12.90
CA ASN A 240 15.77 -11.44 11.80
C ASN A 240 15.36 -12.88 12.17
N GLY A 241 14.60 -13.53 11.30
CA GLY A 241 14.03 -14.86 11.53
C GLY A 241 12.65 -14.89 12.20
N SER A 242 12.12 -13.74 12.64
CA SER A 242 10.81 -13.67 13.29
C SER A 242 9.67 -13.97 12.33
N ILE A 243 8.59 -14.56 12.85
CA ILE A 243 7.31 -14.65 12.15
C ILE A 243 6.41 -13.55 12.68
N ILE A 244 5.97 -12.64 11.82
CA ILE A 244 5.11 -11.52 12.18
C ILE A 244 3.83 -11.53 11.35
N PRO A 245 2.70 -11.03 11.87
CA PRO A 245 1.49 -10.93 11.08
C PRO A 245 1.58 -9.80 10.06
N VAL A 246 0.81 -9.89 8.98
CA VAL A 246 0.42 -8.70 8.23
C VAL A 246 -0.60 -7.93 9.04
N GLY A 247 -0.36 -6.63 9.20
CA GLY A 247 -1.16 -5.78 10.07
C GLY A 247 -1.45 -4.42 9.48
N ALA A 248 -2.31 -3.68 10.18
CA ALA A 248 -2.68 -2.32 9.84
C ALA A 248 -3.10 -1.55 11.11
N PRO A 249 -3.16 -0.21 11.05
CA PRO A 249 -3.79 0.57 12.11
C PRO A 249 -5.23 0.10 12.37
N PRO A 250 -5.72 0.16 13.63
CA PRO A 250 -7.07 -0.27 13.95
C PRO A 250 -8.13 0.48 13.14
N GLY A 251 -9.10 -0.27 12.60
CA GLY A 251 -10.18 0.27 11.77
C GLY A 251 -9.83 0.46 10.29
N ALA A 252 -8.56 0.40 9.90
CA ALA A 252 -8.14 0.62 8.51
C ALA A 252 -8.82 -0.36 7.54
N GLY A 253 -8.81 -1.67 7.84
CA GLY A 253 -9.45 -2.67 6.98
C GLY A 253 -10.96 -2.46 6.84
N ARG A 254 -11.66 -2.08 7.92
CA ARG A 254 -13.09 -1.76 7.89
C ARG A 254 -13.36 -0.52 7.03
N TYR A 255 -12.60 0.54 7.22
CA TYR A 255 -12.71 1.76 6.41
C TYR A 255 -12.50 1.46 4.93
N LEU A 256 -11.41 0.76 4.58
CA LEU A 256 -11.09 0.39 3.20
C LEU A 256 -12.14 -0.52 2.57
N THR A 257 -12.72 -1.44 3.34
CA THR A 257 -13.84 -2.29 2.88
C THR A 257 -15.05 -1.45 2.49
N ILE A 258 -15.43 -0.48 3.33
CA ILE A 258 -16.57 0.40 3.06
C ILE A 258 -16.30 1.24 1.81
N GLN A 259 -15.10 1.78 1.66
CA GLN A 259 -14.74 2.57 0.47
C GLN A 259 -14.72 1.71 -0.80
N LEU A 260 -14.26 0.46 -0.73
CA LEU A 260 -14.17 -0.44 -1.86
C LEU A 260 -15.55 -0.97 -2.32
N THR A 261 -16.41 -1.32 -1.37
CA THR A 261 -17.64 -2.10 -1.63
C THR A 261 -18.94 -1.34 -1.36
N GLY A 262 -18.87 -0.20 -0.66
CA GLY A 262 -20.04 0.52 -0.17
C GLY A 262 -20.76 -0.17 1.00
N LYS A 263 -20.21 -1.28 1.54
CA LYS A 263 -20.86 -2.10 2.56
C LYS A 263 -20.06 -2.14 3.86
N ASN A 264 -20.76 -2.06 4.98
CA ASN A 264 -20.19 -2.32 6.29
C ASN A 264 -20.37 -3.81 6.64
N ALA A 265 -19.33 -4.60 6.44
CA ALA A 265 -19.37 -6.03 6.71
C ALA A 265 -19.30 -6.35 8.22
N THR A 266 -20.00 -7.40 8.64
CA THR A 266 -19.86 -7.95 9.98
C THR A 266 -18.71 -8.95 10.01
N LEU A 267 -17.77 -8.75 10.92
CA LEU A 267 -16.52 -9.51 10.99
C LEU A 267 -16.49 -10.36 12.26
N ASN A 268 -15.76 -11.47 12.20
CA ASN A 268 -15.28 -12.14 13.40
C ASN A 268 -14.18 -11.27 14.03
N GLU A 269 -14.32 -10.91 15.30
CA GLU A 269 -13.40 -10.02 16.00
C GLU A 269 -12.94 -10.63 17.32
N CYS A 270 -11.66 -10.43 17.62
CA CYS A 270 -11.03 -10.88 18.85
C CYS A 270 -10.35 -9.69 19.54
N PHE A 271 -10.58 -9.57 20.84
CA PHE A 271 -9.99 -8.55 21.69
C PHE A 271 -9.23 -9.21 22.84
N MET A 272 -8.14 -8.57 23.27
CA MET A 272 -7.45 -9.00 24.48
C MET A 272 -8.36 -8.64 25.66
N ASN A 273 -8.72 -9.66 26.45
CA ASN A 273 -9.54 -9.49 27.66
C ASN A 273 -8.68 -9.16 28.87
#